data_AF-A0A1R4FBW4-F1
#
_entry.id   AF-A0A1R4FBW4-F1
#
_cell.length_a   1.000
_cell.length_b   1.000
_cell.length_c   1.000
_cell.angle_alpha   90.00
_cell.angle_beta   90.00
_cell.angle_gamma   90.00
#
_symmetry.space_group_name_H-M   'P 1'
#
loop_
_entity.id
_entity.type
_entity.pdbx_description
1 polymer ?
#
loop_
_entity_poly.entity_id
_entity_poly.type
_entity_poly.pdbx_seq_one_letter_code
_entity_poly.pdbx_strand_id
1 'polypeptide(L)' 'MSAGQDHEGKWTFRLADGGEWRQIDSAPVRFQNRNGTEVRVRRAALGSYLLTAGKSRAVRVKRQ' A
#
# COMPACT_ATOMS: atom_id res chain seq x y z
N MET A 1 -0.30 -5.52 11.21
CA MET A 1 -0.08 -4.63 10.05
C MET A 1 -0.52 -3.24 10.44
N SER A 2 0.26 -2.21 10.06
CA SER A 2 -0.15 -0.81 10.18
C SER A 2 -0.09 -0.14 8.81
N ALA A 3 -0.90 0.91 8.62
CA ALA A 3 -0.82 1.77 7.46
C ALA A 3 -0.91 3.23 7.91
N GLY A 4 -0.06 4.08 7.36
CA GLY A 4 -0.03 5.51 7.64
C GLY A 4 -0.02 6.28 6.34
N GLN A 5 -0.55 7.50 6.38
CA GLN A 5 -0.41 8.45 5.30
C GLN A 5 0.61 9.51 5.74
N ASP A 6 1.53 9.88 4.85
CA ASP A 6 2.44 11.00 5.10
C ASP A 6 1.78 12.36 4.80
N HIS A 7 2.53 13.45 5.04
CA HIS A 7 2.07 14.81 4.79
C HIS A 7 1.73 15.09 3.32
N GLU A 8 2.23 14.30 2.37
CA GLU A 8 1.95 14.42 0.94
C GLU A 8 0.74 13.58 0.51
N GLY A 9 0.08 12.88 1.44
CA GLY A 9 -1.04 12.02 1.13
C GLY A 9 -0.65 10.65 0.58
N LYS A 10 0.65 10.27 0.63
CA LYS A 10 1.10 8.96 0.17
C LYS A 10 0.97 7.93 1.28
N TRP A 11 0.54 6.73 0.91
CA TRP A 11 0.40 5.64 1.85
C TRP A 11 1.71 4.86 2.02
N THR A 12 2.05 4.59 3.28
CA THR A 12 3.06 3.62 3.68
C THR A 12 2.39 2.48 4.44
N PHE A 13 2.63 1.25 4.00
CA PHE A 13 2.07 0.03 4.56
C PHE A 13 3.18 -0.80 5.20
N ARG A 14 3.02 -1.17 6.47
CA ARG A 14 3.95 -2.05 7.18
C ARG A 14 3.28 -3.38 7.46
N LEU A 15 3.69 -4.38 6.67
CA LEU A 15 3.17 -5.75 6.76
C LEU A 15 3.73 -6.48 7.99
N ALA A 16 3.08 -7.59 8.35
CA ALA A 16 3.43 -8.38 9.53
C ALA A 16 4.80 -9.08 9.41
N ASP A 17 5.26 -9.31 8.19
CA ASP A 17 6.58 -9.85 7.87
C ASP A 17 7.71 -8.80 8.00
N GLY A 18 7.38 -7.57 8.41
CA GLY A 18 8.32 -6.45 8.51
C GLY A 18 8.55 -5.72 7.19
N GLY A 19 7.93 -6.14 6.09
CA GLY A 19 8.03 -5.45 4.80
C GLY A 19 7.33 -4.09 4.83
N GLU A 20 8.06 -3.05 4.43
CA GLU A 20 7.52 -1.70 4.25
C GLU A 20 7.26 -1.41 2.77
N TRP A 21 6.08 -0.89 2.47
CA TRP A 21 5.62 -0.63 1.11
C TRP A 21 5.14 0.81 1.00
N ARG A 22 5.80 1.61 0.16
CA ARG A 22 5.46 3.02 -0.05
C ARG A 22 4.75 3.19 -1.39
N GLN A 23 3.64 3.92 -1.38
CA GLN A 23 2.98 4.35 -2.61
C GLN A 23 3.87 5.29 -3.41
N ILE A 24 4.02 5.01 -4.71
CA ILE A 24 4.87 5.78 -5.62
C ILE A 24 4.08 6.48 -6.73
N ASP A 25 2.80 6.18 -6.88
CA ASP A 25 1.91 6.89 -7.80
C ASP A 25 1.07 7.96 -7.08
N SER A 26 0.29 8.72 -7.84
CA SER A 26 -0.65 9.72 -7.33
C SER A 26 -2.10 9.24 -7.31
N ALA A 27 -2.33 7.93 -7.41
CA ALA A 27 -3.68 7.40 -7.36
C ALA A 27 -4.27 7.59 -5.95
N PRO A 28 -5.48 8.17 -5.81
CA PRO A 28 -6.08 8.31 -4.49
C PRO A 28 -6.41 6.93 -3.92
N VAL A 29 -5.96 6.66 -2.70
CA VAL A 29 -6.36 5.45 -1.96
C VAL A 29 -7.40 5.84 -0.94
N ARG A 30 -8.64 5.44 -1.20
CA ARG A 30 -9.71 5.49 -0.21
C ARG A 30 -9.85 4.11 0.39
N PHE A 31 -9.22 3.90 1.54
CA PHE A 31 -9.49 2.76 2.39
C PHE A 31 -9.45 3.19 3.84
N GLN A 32 -10.16 2.46 4.69
CA GLN A 32 -10.08 2.67 6.11
C GLN A 32 -9.00 1.74 6.65
N ASN A 33 -7.95 2.32 7.23
CA ASN A 33 -6.94 1.53 7.92
C ASN A 33 -7.55 0.93 9.19
N ARG A 34 -8.12 -0.27 9.07
CA ARG A 34 -8.61 -1.07 10.18
C ARG A 34 -7.67 -2.25 10.39
N ASN A 35 -7.37 -2.55 11.65
CA ASN A 35 -6.66 -3.78 12.01
C ASN A 35 -7.42 -4.99 11.41
N GLY A 36 -6.69 -5.86 10.72
CA GLY A 36 -7.25 -7.02 10.01
C GLY A 36 -7.68 -6.76 8.56
N THR A 37 -7.48 -5.56 8.02
CA THR A 37 -7.69 -5.32 6.57
C THR A 37 -6.74 -6.19 5.76
N GLU A 38 -7.29 -7.04 4.90
CA GLU A 38 -6.49 -7.87 4.02
C GLU A 38 -5.77 -7.01 2.99
N VAL A 39 -4.47 -7.26 2.82
CA VAL A 39 -3.64 -6.56 1.83
C VAL A 39 -3.05 -7.58 0.87
N ARG A 40 -3.30 -7.35 -0.42
CA ARG A 40 -2.77 -8.16 -1.50
C ARG A 40 -1.74 -7.35 -2.27
N VAL A 41 -0.53 -7.88 -2.36
CA VAL A 41 0.56 -7.29 -3.15
C VAL A 41 0.85 -8.21 -4.32
N ARG A 42 0.92 -7.65 -5.53
CA ARG A 42 1.29 -8.37 -6.76
C ARG A 42 2.40 -7.64 -7.51
N ARG A 43 3.29 -8.37 -8.18
CA ARG A 43 4.34 -7.77 -9.02
C ARG A 43 3.75 -7.00 -10.19
N ALA A 44 4.39 -5.88 -10.53
CA ALA A 44 4.10 -5.07 -11.71
C ALA A 44 5.40 -4.82 -12.50
N ALA A 45 5.34 -3.99 -13.54
CA ALA A 45 6.49 -3.66 -14.37
C ALA A 45 7.55 -2.84 -13.59
N LEU A 46 8.80 -2.88 -14.07
CA LEU A 46 9.91 -2.04 -13.60
C LEU A 46 10.22 -2.16 -12.09
N GLY A 47 10.10 -3.37 -11.53
CA GLY A 47 10.37 -3.61 -10.10
C GLY A 47 9.37 -2.96 -9.14
N SER A 48 8.24 -2.48 -9.67
CA SER A 48 7.13 -1.98 -8.87
C SER A 48 6.12 -3.07 -8.55
N TYR A 49 5.22 -2.77 -7.63
CA TYR A 49 4.17 -3.70 -7.18
C TYR A 49 2.84 -2.97 -7.17
N LEU A 50 1.75 -3.70 -7.30
CA LEU A 50 0.40 -3.20 -7.06
C LEU A 50 -0.09 -3.73 -5.72
N LEU A 51 -0.57 -2.82 -4.88
CA LEU A 51 -1.13 -3.12 -3.58
C LEU A 51 -2.62 -2.82 -3.58
N THR A 52 -3.42 -3.76 -3.12
CA THR A 52 -4.85 -3.62 -2.89
C THR A 52 -5.13 -3.84 -1.40
N ALA A 53 -5.84 -2.90 -0.77
CA ALA A 53 -6.23 -2.99 0.64
C ALA A 53 -7.75 -3.16 0.74
N GLY A 54 -8.21 -4.36 1.11
CA GLY A 54 -9.64 -4.71 1.13
C GLY A 54 -10.31 -4.51 -0.22
N LYS A 55 -11.32 -3.62 -0.27
CA LYS A 55 -12.08 -3.27 -1.49
C LYS A 55 -11.54 -2.01 -2.20
N SER A 56 -10.37 -1.53 -1.83
CA SER A 56 -9.79 -0.33 -2.43
C SER A 56 -9.34 -0.55 -3.87
N ARG A 57 -9.11 0.54 -4.60
CA ARG A 57 -8.41 0.49 -5.87
C ARG A 57 -6.95 0.07 -5.65
N ALA A 58 -6.40 -0.70 -6.58
CA ALA A 58 -4.99 -1.02 -6.58
C ALA A 58 -4.14 0.24 -6.80
N VAL A 59 -3.06 0.38 -6.03
CA VAL A 59 -2.07 1.46 -6.18
C VAL A 59 -0.67 0.90 -6.36
N ARG A 60 0.16 1.64 -7.09
CA ARG A 60 1.55 1.27 -7.33
C ARG A 60 2.39 1.63 -6.11
N VAL A 61 3.09 0.62 -5.60
CA VAL A 61 3.96 0.72 -4.44
C VAL A 61 5.36 0.18 -4.76
N LYS A 62 6.33 0.56 -3.94
CA LYS A 62 7.69 0.00 -3.93
C LYS A 62 8.01 -0.51 -2.53
N ARG A 63 8.67 -1.66 -2.44
CA ARG A 63 9.24 -2.15 -1.19
C ARG A 63 10.45 -1.28 -0.82
N GLN A 64 10.50 -0.81 0.43
CA GLN A 64 11.70 -0.18 0.99
C GLN A 64 12.68 -1.25 1.50
#